data_AF-A0AAD7J5L6-F1
#
_entry.id   AF-A0AAD7J5L6-F1
#
_cell.length_a   1.000
_cell.length_b   1.000
_cell.length_c   1.000
_cell.angle_alpha   90.00
_cell.angle_beta   90.00
_cell.angle_gamma   90.00
#
_symmetry.space_group_name_H-M   'P 1'
#
loop_
_entity.id
_entity.type
_entity.pdbx_description
1 polymer ?
#
loop_
_entity_poly.entity_id
_entity_poly.type
_entity_poly.pdbx_seq_one_letter_code
_entity_poly.pdbx_strand_id
1 'polypeptide(L)'
;MHISLSFRCVWFGLRHLSYYLEKDPSWTSLSDRIVCLIGRVNISAKFHYVAYGPTSCYDRPTNKWIEGSDLASSHGGTRELFIGCKAGVEYVGSYRCHNLDALHPGGTQIPSNISASKILDIALGVRRPTEQVVRRRYLDGQIKVVATGLEYVGFNNQLYDFLRKRIADDRAELHDVTQLGKRKACDAGLRQGAKTKFRKTS
;
A
#
# COMPACT_ATOMS: atom_id res chain seq x y z
N MET A 1 -7.37 14.68 -24.52
CA MET A 1 -6.36 15.51 -23.82
C MET A 1 -5.81 14.68 -22.66
N HIS A 2 -4.77 13.89 -22.91
CA HIS A 2 -4.10 13.13 -21.84
C HIS A 2 -3.29 14.14 -21.03
N ILE A 3 -3.84 14.61 -19.91
CA ILE A 3 -3.01 15.26 -18.91
C ILE A 3 -2.11 14.15 -18.37
N SER A 4 -0.90 14.07 -18.91
CA SER A 4 0.22 13.44 -18.22
C SER A 4 0.43 14.27 -16.97
N LEU A 5 -0.37 13.98 -15.94
CA LEU A 5 -0.09 14.40 -14.58
C LEU A 5 1.27 13.77 -14.30
N SER A 6 2.32 14.57 -14.37
CA SER A 6 3.61 14.27 -13.77
C SER A 6 3.33 14.16 -12.27
N PHE A 7 2.83 12.99 -11.86
CA PHE A 7 2.46 12.74 -10.48
C PHE A 7 3.72 12.94 -9.66
N ARG A 8 3.65 13.92 -8.75
CA ARG A 8 4.66 14.12 -7.72
C ARG A 8 4.56 12.88 -6.83
N CYS A 9 5.35 11.88 -7.16
CA CYS A 9 5.24 10.54 -6.59
C CYS A 9 6.20 10.43 -5.40
N VAL A 10 5.65 10.12 -4.23
CA VAL A 10 6.43 9.88 -3.01
C VAL A 10 6.32 8.40 -2.66
N TRP A 11 7.48 7.79 -2.38
CA TRP A 11 7.66 6.35 -2.26
C TRP A 11 7.40 5.85 -0.83
N PHE A 12 6.56 4.83 -0.67
CA PHE A 12 6.40 4.13 0.62
C PHE A 12 6.57 2.62 0.50
N GLY A 13 7.14 2.01 1.55
CA GLY A 13 6.78 0.64 1.92
C GLY A 13 5.48 0.65 2.73
N LEU A 14 4.54 -0.26 2.47
CA LEU A 14 3.23 -0.36 3.15
C LEU A 14 3.26 -0.18 4.67
N ARG A 15 4.28 -0.75 5.36
CA ARG A 15 4.42 -0.67 6.82
C ARG A 15 4.74 0.74 7.33
N HIS A 16 5.29 1.60 6.47
CA HIS A 16 5.65 2.97 6.82
C HIS A 16 4.45 3.90 6.77
N LEU A 17 3.49 3.67 5.88
CA LEU A 17 2.32 4.55 5.74
C LEU A 17 1.46 4.54 7.02
N SER A 18 1.09 3.37 7.53
CA SER A 18 0.32 3.26 8.77
C SER A 18 1.07 3.90 9.95
N TYR A 19 2.38 3.60 10.05
CA TYR A 19 3.25 4.17 11.07
C TYR A 19 3.29 5.71 11.03
N TYR A 20 3.40 6.30 9.84
CA TYR A 20 3.44 7.77 9.71
C TYR A 20 2.10 8.42 10.07
N LEU A 21 0.99 7.77 9.73
CA LEU A 21 -0.36 8.27 10.04
C LEU A 21 -0.65 8.17 11.55
N GLU A 22 -0.20 7.10 12.21
CA GLU A 22 -0.37 6.91 13.66
C GLU A 22 0.49 7.88 14.50
N LYS A 23 1.62 8.35 13.96
CA LYS A 23 2.56 9.21 14.69
C LYS A 23 2.16 10.68 14.76
N ASP A 24 1.16 11.11 14.00
CA ASP A 24 0.65 12.48 14.02
C ASP A 24 -0.87 12.49 14.27
N PRO A 25 -1.29 12.83 15.49
CA PRO A 25 -2.70 12.80 15.90
C PRO A 25 -3.62 13.67 15.04
N SER A 26 -3.09 14.71 14.38
CA SER A 26 -3.89 15.59 13.50
C SER A 26 -4.47 14.83 12.30
N TRP A 27 -3.86 13.71 11.91
CA TRP A 27 -4.28 12.87 10.79
C TRP A 27 -5.07 11.63 11.19
N THR A 28 -5.35 11.43 12.49
CA THR A 28 -6.22 10.34 12.96
C THR A 28 -7.60 10.42 12.31
N SER A 29 -8.10 11.63 12.04
CA SER A 29 -9.37 11.85 11.32
C SER A 29 -9.33 11.43 9.83
N LEU A 30 -8.13 11.28 9.26
CA LEU A 30 -7.91 10.85 7.88
C LEU A 30 -7.67 9.35 7.73
N SER A 31 -7.38 8.61 8.80
CA SER A 31 -7.14 7.15 8.70
C SER A 31 -8.29 6.43 8.03
N ASP A 32 -9.52 6.81 8.37
CA ASP A 32 -10.75 6.22 7.85
C ASP A 32 -11.05 6.65 6.41
N ARG A 33 -10.33 7.66 5.92
CA ARG A 33 -10.43 8.17 4.56
C ARG A 33 -9.32 7.64 3.66
N ILE A 34 -8.32 6.94 4.19
CA ILE A 34 -7.19 6.44 3.40
C ILE A 34 -7.51 5.05 2.87
N VAL A 35 -7.30 4.86 1.57
CA VAL A 35 -7.48 3.57 0.91
C VAL A 35 -6.23 3.22 0.13
N CYS A 36 -5.68 2.03 0.39
CA CYS A 36 -4.50 1.51 -0.27
C CYS A 36 -4.86 0.32 -1.17
N LEU A 37 -4.65 0.46 -2.48
CA LEU A 37 -5.09 -0.48 -3.51
C LEU A 37 -3.92 -1.04 -4.33
N ILE A 38 -3.10 -1.88 -3.70
CA ILE A 38 -1.90 -2.40 -4.34
C ILE A 38 -2.23 -3.58 -5.26
N GLY A 39 -2.01 -3.39 -6.56
CA GLY A 39 -2.17 -4.44 -7.57
C GLY A 39 -3.61 -4.87 -7.83
N ARG A 40 -4.58 -4.04 -7.44
CA ARG A 40 -6.02 -4.28 -7.57
C ARG A 40 -6.80 -3.12 -8.19
N VAL A 41 -6.12 -2.30 -8.99
CA VAL A 41 -6.70 -1.18 -9.73
C VAL A 41 -6.39 -1.28 -11.21
N ASN A 42 -7.37 -0.92 -12.03
CA ASN A 42 -7.22 -0.73 -13.47
C ASN A 42 -7.52 0.71 -13.85
N ILE A 43 -6.87 1.21 -14.90
CA ILE A 43 -7.22 2.51 -15.49
C ILE A 43 -8.58 2.37 -16.19
N SER A 44 -9.42 3.40 -16.06
CA SER A 44 -10.74 3.47 -16.67
C SER A 44 -10.98 4.83 -17.30
N ALA A 45 -11.55 4.85 -18.50
CA ALA A 45 -11.92 6.09 -19.18
C ALA A 45 -13.08 6.81 -18.47
N LYS A 46 -14.00 6.06 -17.85
CA LYS A 46 -15.18 6.64 -17.18
C LYS A 46 -14.86 7.14 -15.77
N PHE A 47 -14.01 6.41 -15.05
CA PHE A 47 -13.78 6.64 -13.64
C PHE A 47 -12.33 6.93 -13.29
N HIS A 48 -11.39 7.23 -14.19
CA HIS A 48 -9.93 7.25 -13.92
C HIS A 48 -9.35 5.90 -13.48
N TYR A 49 -9.85 5.32 -12.39
CA TYR A 49 -9.54 3.96 -11.95
C TYR A 49 -10.81 3.15 -11.64
N VAL A 50 -10.67 1.82 -11.71
CA VAL A 50 -11.61 0.86 -11.15
C VAL A 50 -10.83 -0.03 -10.19
N ALA A 51 -11.29 -0.07 -8.95
CA ALA A 51 -10.76 -0.92 -7.90
C ALA A 51 -11.54 -2.23 -7.83
N TYR A 52 -10.84 -3.31 -7.49
CA TYR A 52 -11.43 -4.63 -7.32
C TYR A 52 -11.21 -5.12 -5.89
N GLY A 53 -12.30 -5.57 -5.25
CA GLY A 53 -12.30 -6.15 -3.92
C GLY A 53 -12.92 -7.55 -3.94
N PRO A 54 -12.61 -8.40 -2.97
CA PRO A 54 -13.30 -9.68 -2.84
C PRO A 54 -14.79 -9.46 -2.56
N THR A 55 -15.66 -10.36 -3.03
CA THR A 55 -17.09 -10.40 -2.64
C THR A 55 -17.31 -11.03 -1.27
N SER A 56 -16.30 -11.71 -0.74
CA SER A 56 -16.35 -12.36 0.56
C SER A 56 -14.97 -12.33 1.23
N CYS A 57 -14.96 -12.05 2.53
CA CYS A 57 -13.76 -12.01 3.35
C CYS A 57 -13.80 -13.13 4.40
N TYR A 58 -12.64 -13.68 4.73
CA TYR A 58 -12.53 -14.70 5.77
C TYR A 58 -12.44 -14.04 7.15
N ASP A 59 -13.45 -14.28 7.98
CA ASP A 59 -13.49 -13.80 9.36
C ASP A 59 -12.83 -14.80 10.30
N ARG A 60 -11.74 -14.37 10.95
CA ARG A 60 -10.94 -15.26 11.81
C ARG A 60 -11.58 -15.56 13.15
N PRO A 61 -12.13 -14.58 13.89
CA PRO A 61 -12.80 -14.84 15.15
C PRO A 61 -13.89 -15.90 15.02
N THR A 62 -14.68 -15.87 13.94
CA THR A 62 -15.76 -16.84 13.72
C THR A 62 -15.38 -18.03 12.84
N ASN A 63 -14.18 -18.02 12.24
CA ASN A 63 -13.69 -19.05 11.32
C ASN A 63 -14.64 -19.32 10.14
N LYS A 64 -15.24 -18.26 9.59
CA LYS A 64 -16.26 -18.33 8.53
C LYS A 64 -15.96 -17.34 7.41
N TRP A 65 -16.47 -17.66 6.21
CA TRP A 65 -16.56 -16.68 5.13
C TRP A 65 -17.75 -15.76 5.38
N ILE A 66 -17.51 -14.46 5.35
CA ILE A 66 -18.53 -13.43 5.46
C ILE A 66 -18.67 -12.75 4.11
N GLU A 67 -19.90 -12.64 3.61
CA GLU A 67 -20.18 -11.84 2.42
C GLU A 67 -19.95 -10.37 2.69
N GLY A 68 -19.25 -9.71 1.78
CA GLY A 68 -18.87 -8.33 1.92
C GLY A 68 -17.50 -8.06 1.29
N SER A 69 -17.30 -6.78 0.96
CA SER A 69 -16.03 -6.29 0.43
C SER A 69 -15.41 -5.29 1.37
N ASP A 70 -14.08 -5.29 1.44
CA ASP A 70 -13.32 -4.25 2.12
C ASP A 70 -13.53 -2.85 1.48
N LEU A 71 -14.01 -2.80 0.24
CA LEU A 71 -14.32 -1.55 -0.46
C LEU A 71 -15.72 -1.00 -0.15
N ALA A 72 -16.61 -1.79 0.46
CA ALA A 72 -18.00 -1.40 0.70
C ALA A 72 -18.10 -0.16 1.61
N SER A 73 -17.23 -0.08 2.63
CA SER A 73 -17.14 1.07 3.54
C SER A 73 -16.65 2.36 2.86
N SER A 74 -16.12 2.26 1.64
CA SER A 74 -15.64 3.41 0.87
C SER A 74 -16.71 4.03 -0.02
N HIS A 75 -17.76 3.29 -0.37
CA HIS A 75 -18.79 3.72 -1.31
C HIS A 75 -19.51 5.00 -0.86
N GLY A 76 -19.75 5.91 -1.81
CA GLY A 76 -20.40 7.20 -1.58
C GLY A 76 -19.48 8.26 -0.92
N GLY A 77 -18.32 7.86 -0.41
CA GLY A 77 -17.34 8.75 0.20
C GLY A 77 -16.24 9.22 -0.74
N THR A 78 -15.52 10.24 -0.29
CA THR A 78 -14.19 10.60 -0.82
C THR A 78 -13.11 9.92 0.00
N ARG A 79 -12.08 9.39 -0.68
CA ARG A 79 -10.94 8.69 -0.08
C ARG A 79 -9.62 9.22 -0.63
N GLU A 80 -8.60 9.27 0.21
CA GLU A 80 -7.22 9.50 -0.17
C GLU A 80 -6.62 8.20 -0.69
N LEU A 81 -6.30 8.18 -1.98
CA LEU A 81 -5.95 6.96 -2.70
C LEU A 81 -4.44 6.76 -2.78
N PHE A 82 -4.02 5.56 -2.39
CA PHE A 82 -2.67 5.07 -2.56
C PHE A 82 -2.70 3.83 -3.45
N ILE A 83 -1.82 3.77 -4.46
CA ILE A 83 -1.72 2.63 -5.38
C ILE A 83 -0.32 2.02 -5.35
N GLY A 84 -0.21 0.73 -5.66
CA GLY A 84 1.07 0.06 -5.80
C GLY A 84 1.67 0.22 -7.19
N CYS A 85 2.94 0.58 -7.27
CA CYS A 85 3.74 0.61 -8.49
C CYS A 85 4.98 -0.30 -8.34
N LYS A 86 5.79 -0.43 -9.40
CA LYS A 86 6.96 -1.33 -9.40
C LYS A 86 7.97 -1.04 -8.28
N ALA A 87 8.09 0.22 -7.87
CA ALA A 87 9.09 0.63 -6.89
C ALA A 87 8.49 1.06 -5.53
N GLY A 88 7.19 0.84 -5.30
CA GLY A 88 6.58 1.05 -3.99
C GLY A 88 5.09 1.36 -4.04
N VAL A 89 4.65 2.16 -3.07
CA VAL A 89 3.31 2.74 -3.01
C VAL A 89 3.38 4.22 -3.33
N GLU A 90 2.41 4.72 -4.07
CA GLU A 90 2.28 6.13 -4.51
C GLU A 90 0.95 6.71 -4.03
N TYR A 91 0.98 7.94 -3.52
CA TYR A 91 -0.22 8.75 -3.28
C TYR A 91 -0.66 9.42 -4.59
N VAL A 92 -1.90 9.19 -5.01
CA VAL A 92 -2.40 9.64 -6.33
C VAL A 92 -3.52 10.68 -6.25
N GLY A 93 -3.86 11.13 -5.04
CA GLY A 93 -4.87 12.16 -4.80
C GLY A 93 -6.12 11.67 -4.08
N SER A 94 -7.15 12.51 -4.09
CA SER A 94 -8.45 12.28 -3.48
C SER A 94 -9.44 11.80 -4.56
N TYR A 95 -10.20 10.76 -4.25
CA TYR A 95 -11.09 10.07 -5.17
C TYR A 95 -12.47 9.84 -4.56
N ARG A 96 -13.53 10.07 -5.34
CA ARG A 96 -14.90 9.67 -4.99
C ARG A 96 -15.12 8.22 -5.39
N CYS A 97 -15.61 7.41 -4.45
CA CYS A 97 -15.82 5.99 -4.64
C CYS A 97 -17.27 5.70 -5.04
N HIS A 98 -17.46 5.20 -6.26
CA HIS A 98 -18.75 4.83 -6.83
C HIS A 98 -18.98 3.33 -6.70
N ASN A 99 -20.14 2.96 -6.14
CA ASN A 99 -20.56 1.57 -6.14
C ASN A 99 -20.97 1.14 -7.57
N LEU A 100 -20.27 0.14 -8.13
CA LEU A 100 -20.61 -0.42 -9.44
C LEU A 100 -21.36 -1.75 -9.34
N ASP A 101 -21.71 -2.21 -8.15
CA ASP A 101 -22.43 -3.47 -7.92
C ASP A 101 -23.80 -3.47 -8.62
N ALA A 102 -24.44 -2.31 -8.75
CA ALA A 102 -25.69 -2.18 -9.51
C ALA A 102 -25.53 -2.53 -11.00
N LEU A 103 -24.32 -2.40 -11.57
CA LEU A 103 -24.01 -2.79 -12.94
C LEU A 103 -23.67 -4.28 -13.06
N HIS A 104 -23.22 -4.89 -11.97
CA HIS A 104 -22.75 -6.28 -11.91
C HIS A 104 -23.26 -6.97 -10.64
N PRO A 105 -24.58 -7.24 -10.54
CA PRO A 105 -25.15 -7.87 -9.37
C PRO A 105 -24.51 -9.24 -9.13
N GLY A 106 -23.99 -9.45 -7.91
CA GLY A 106 -23.27 -10.67 -7.53
C GLY A 106 -21.80 -10.72 -7.96
N GLY A 107 -21.24 -9.60 -8.48
CA GLY A 107 -19.83 -9.45 -8.80
C GLY A 107 -19.43 -9.87 -10.22
N THR A 108 -18.19 -9.55 -10.57
CA THR A 108 -17.57 -9.84 -11.87
C THR A 108 -16.37 -10.79 -11.72
N GLN A 109 -15.90 -11.36 -12.82
CA GLN A 109 -14.63 -12.08 -12.84
C GLN A 109 -13.45 -11.12 -12.65
N ILE A 110 -12.36 -11.62 -12.08
CA ILE A 110 -11.11 -10.85 -11.97
C ILE A 110 -10.59 -10.55 -13.38
N PRO A 111 -10.38 -9.28 -13.75
CA PRO A 111 -9.76 -8.95 -15.02
C PRO A 111 -8.35 -9.56 -15.12
N SER A 112 -7.96 -10.01 -16.31
CA SER A 112 -6.69 -10.71 -16.53
C SER A 112 -5.44 -9.90 -16.18
N ASN A 113 -5.54 -8.57 -16.14
CA ASN A 113 -4.47 -7.66 -15.76
C ASN A 113 -4.42 -7.33 -14.26
N ILE A 114 -5.35 -7.86 -13.45
CA ILE A 114 -5.35 -7.73 -12.00
C ILE A 114 -4.74 -8.97 -11.36
N SER A 115 -3.91 -8.77 -10.33
CA SER A 115 -3.28 -9.88 -9.61
C SER A 115 -4.30 -10.56 -8.69
N ALA A 116 -4.75 -11.75 -9.07
CA ALA A 116 -5.62 -12.58 -8.22
C ALA A 116 -5.01 -12.84 -6.83
N SER A 117 -3.69 -12.99 -6.74
CA SER A 117 -2.99 -13.14 -5.47
C SER A 117 -3.17 -11.93 -4.54
N LYS A 118 -3.27 -10.71 -5.08
CA LYS A 118 -3.47 -9.50 -4.26
C LYS A 118 -4.88 -9.39 -3.71
N ILE A 119 -5.88 -9.79 -4.49
CA ILE A 119 -7.26 -9.89 -4.00
C ILE A 119 -7.35 -10.98 -2.92
N LEU A 120 -6.65 -12.10 -3.12
CA LEU A 120 -6.64 -13.21 -2.19
C LEU A 120 -5.95 -12.87 -0.85
N ASP A 121 -4.82 -12.17 -0.90
CA ASP A 121 -4.12 -11.67 0.31
C ASP A 121 -5.09 -10.86 1.20
N ILE A 122 -6.01 -10.11 0.60
CA ILE A 122 -7.02 -9.30 1.29
C ILE A 122 -8.15 -10.18 1.80
N ALA A 123 -8.68 -11.07 0.95
CA ALA A 123 -9.77 -11.98 1.33
C ALA A 123 -9.39 -12.87 2.53
N LEU A 124 -8.11 -13.27 2.66
CA LEU A 124 -7.62 -14.13 3.75
C LEU A 124 -6.97 -13.35 4.92
N GLY A 125 -6.54 -12.11 4.66
CA GLY A 125 -5.82 -11.25 5.60
C GLY A 125 -4.40 -11.70 6.00
N VAL A 126 -3.88 -12.82 5.47
CA VAL A 126 -2.46 -13.27 5.56
C VAL A 126 -2.20 -14.36 4.51
N ARG A 127 -0.93 -14.50 4.10
CA ARG A 127 -0.42 -15.62 3.30
C ARG A 127 -0.53 -16.94 4.09
N ARG A 128 -1.13 -17.98 3.48
CA ARG A 128 -1.31 -19.31 4.09
C ARG A 128 -1.06 -20.44 3.09
N PRO A 129 -0.77 -21.67 3.55
CA PRO A 129 -0.59 -22.85 2.67
C PRO A 129 -1.83 -23.20 1.82
N THR A 130 -3.04 -22.85 2.28
CA THR A 130 -4.31 -23.02 1.55
C THR A 130 -4.55 -21.99 0.44
N GLU A 131 -3.60 -21.07 0.21
CA GLU A 131 -3.65 -20.05 -0.83
C GLU A 131 -3.85 -20.66 -2.22
N GLN A 132 -3.26 -21.82 -2.52
CA GLN A 132 -3.37 -22.43 -3.85
C GLN A 132 -4.80 -22.86 -4.22
N VAL A 133 -5.54 -23.45 -3.27
CA VAL A 133 -6.92 -23.91 -3.52
C VAL A 133 -7.86 -22.72 -3.71
N VAL A 134 -7.76 -21.71 -2.83
CA VAL A 134 -8.61 -20.52 -2.91
C VAL A 134 -8.25 -19.65 -4.12
N ARG A 135 -6.96 -19.54 -4.45
CA ARG A 135 -6.48 -18.89 -5.68
C ARG A 135 -7.07 -19.55 -6.92
N ARG A 136 -7.10 -20.89 -6.95
CA ARG A 136 -7.67 -21.62 -8.08
C ARG A 136 -9.16 -21.34 -8.23
N ARG A 137 -9.92 -21.29 -7.13
CA ARG A 137 -11.34 -20.89 -7.18
C ARG A 137 -11.58 -19.47 -7.70
N TYR A 138 -10.71 -18.51 -7.40
CA TYR A 138 -10.77 -17.17 -7.99
C TYR A 138 -10.46 -17.18 -9.49
N LEU A 139 -9.42 -17.93 -9.91
CA LEU A 139 -9.02 -18.04 -11.31
C LEU A 139 -10.04 -18.80 -12.16
N ASP A 140 -10.69 -19.81 -11.59
CA ASP A 140 -11.75 -20.60 -12.22
C ASP A 140 -13.10 -19.85 -12.23
N GLY A 141 -13.14 -18.60 -11.76
CA GLY A 141 -14.33 -17.76 -11.75
C GLY A 141 -15.41 -18.19 -10.74
N GLN A 142 -15.08 -19.13 -9.84
CA GLN A 142 -15.98 -19.58 -8.77
C GLN A 142 -16.09 -18.55 -7.65
N ILE A 143 -15.08 -17.68 -7.49
CA ILE A 143 -15.13 -16.54 -6.56
C ILE A 143 -15.02 -15.26 -7.38
N LYS A 144 -16.03 -14.41 -7.25
CA LYS A 144 -16.17 -13.15 -7.97
C LYS A 144 -15.54 -12.00 -7.18
N VAL A 145 -15.41 -10.86 -7.84
CA VAL A 145 -14.97 -9.60 -7.23
C VAL A 145 -16.03 -8.52 -7.40
N VAL A 146 -16.09 -7.61 -6.44
CA VAL A 146 -16.82 -6.36 -6.60
C VAL A 146 -15.95 -5.33 -7.30
N ALA A 147 -16.58 -4.41 -8.02
CA ALA A 147 -15.91 -3.32 -8.69
C ALA A 147 -16.34 -1.98 -8.08
N THR A 148 -15.38 -1.10 -7.84
CA THR A 148 -15.62 0.26 -7.34
C THR A 148 -15.00 1.24 -8.32
N GLY A 149 -15.80 2.17 -8.85
CA GLY A 149 -15.30 3.26 -9.69
C GLY A 149 -14.64 4.34 -8.82
N LEU A 150 -13.49 4.86 -9.23
CA LEU A 150 -12.71 5.81 -8.44
C LEU A 150 -12.52 7.13 -9.18
N GLU A 151 -13.49 8.03 -9.11
CA GLU A 151 -13.44 9.31 -9.82
C GLU A 151 -12.50 10.31 -9.13
N TYR A 152 -11.51 10.83 -9.84
CA TYR A 152 -10.60 11.86 -9.31
C TYR A 152 -11.35 13.14 -8.97
N VAL A 153 -11.18 13.65 -7.75
CA VAL A 153 -11.82 14.90 -7.30
C VAL A 153 -10.83 15.99 -6.91
N GLY A 154 -9.55 15.66 -6.70
CA GLY A 154 -8.54 16.65 -6.34
C GLY A 154 -7.29 16.02 -5.73
N PHE A 155 -6.38 16.89 -5.27
CA PHE A 155 -5.12 16.46 -4.68
C PHE A 155 -4.90 17.18 -3.34
N ASN A 156 -4.67 16.41 -2.27
CA ASN A 156 -4.44 16.96 -0.94
C ASN A 156 -2.95 17.33 -0.79
N ASN A 157 -2.62 18.59 -1.11
CA ASN A 157 -1.25 19.09 -1.01
C ASN A 157 -0.70 19.03 0.43
N GLN A 158 -1.55 19.23 1.44
CA GLN A 158 -1.11 19.19 2.84
C GLN A 158 -0.65 17.79 3.24
N LEU A 159 -1.45 16.76 2.89
CA LEU A 159 -1.08 15.36 3.11
C LEU A 159 0.20 15.01 2.35
N TYR A 160 0.28 15.43 1.08
CA TYR A 160 1.45 15.18 0.24
C TYR A 160 2.73 15.78 0.85
N ASP A 161 2.70 17.07 1.22
CA ASP A 161 3.86 17.76 1.77
C ASP A 161 4.27 17.20 3.14
N PHE A 162 3.30 16.81 3.97
CA PHE A 162 3.55 16.11 5.23
C PHE A 162 4.31 14.80 5.00
N LEU A 163 3.78 13.93 4.15
CA LEU A 163 4.39 12.63 3.87
C LEU A 163 5.78 12.78 3.25
N ARG A 164 5.93 13.76 2.34
CA ARG A 164 7.21 14.09 1.72
C ARG A 164 8.25 14.53 2.75
N LYS A 165 7.87 15.39 3.69
CA LYS A 165 8.75 15.86 4.77
C LYS A 165 9.20 14.70 5.65
N ARG A 166 8.27 13.85 6.10
CA ARG A 166 8.61 12.69 6.94
C ARG A 166 9.57 11.73 6.28
N ILE A 167 9.43 11.49 4.98
CA ILE A 167 10.39 10.65 4.25
C ILE A 167 11.77 11.29 4.15
N ALA A 168 11.84 12.61 4.00
CA ALA A 168 13.12 13.31 4.00
C ALA A 168 13.81 13.20 5.37
N ASP A 169 13.04 13.36 6.45
CA ASP A 169 13.53 13.24 7.84
C ASP A 169 14.06 11.81 8.10
N ASP A 170 13.27 10.78 7.80
CA ASP A 170 13.69 9.36 7.97
C ASP A 170 14.95 9.02 7.15
N ARG A 171 15.07 9.56 5.93
CA ARG A 171 16.27 9.36 5.09
C ARG A 171 17.50 10.06 5.67
N ALA A 172 17.33 11.23 6.26
CA ALA A 172 18.41 11.96 6.93
C ALA A 172 18.88 11.19 8.18
N GLU A 173 17.95 10.72 9.02
CA GLU A 173 18.25 9.92 10.21
C GLU A 173 19.00 8.62 9.84
N LEU A 174 18.56 7.92 8.79
CA LEU A 174 19.23 6.70 8.33
C LEU A 174 20.66 6.98 7.82
N HIS A 175 20.86 8.11 7.12
CA HIS A 175 22.18 8.52 6.67
C HIS A 175 23.10 8.83 7.85
N ASP A 176 22.61 9.53 8.87
CA ASP A 176 23.40 9.87 10.07
C ASP A 176 23.79 8.64 10.89
N VAL A 177 22.87 7.68 11.08
CA VAL A 177 23.18 6.39 11.73
C VAL A 177 24.23 5.61 10.94
N THR A 178 24.16 5.63 9.61
CA THR A 178 25.12 4.95 8.73
C THR A 178 26.50 5.61 8.81
N GLN A 179 26.57 6.95 8.88
CA GLN A 179 27.81 7.70 9.04
C GLN A 179 28.43 7.48 10.43
N LEU A 180 27.62 7.47 11.50
CA LEU A 180 28.05 7.14 12.86
C LEU A 180 28.58 5.72 12.96
N GLY A 181 27.93 4.74 12.31
CA GLY A 181 28.39 3.36 12.23
C GLY A 181 29.75 3.23 11.53
N LYS A 182 29.95 3.94 10.41
CA LYS A 182 31.24 4.00 9.71
C LYS A 182 32.34 4.65 10.55
N ARG A 183 32.05 5.75 11.24
CA ARG A 183 33.02 6.41 12.14
C ARG A 183 33.45 5.49 13.28
N LYS A 184 32.51 4.81 13.93
CA LYS A 184 32.82 3.82 14.99
C LYS A 184 33.64 2.64 14.47
N ALA A 185 33.39 2.18 13.24
CA ALA A 185 34.19 1.12 12.61
C ALA A 185 35.63 1.59 12.29
N CYS A 186 35.80 2.83 11.80
CA CYS A 186 37.11 3.44 11.60
C CYS A 186 37.88 3.61 12.93
N ASP A 187 37.22 4.08 13.99
CA ASP A 187 37.82 4.24 15.32
C ASP A 187 38.21 2.88 15.95
N ALA A 188 37.40 1.84 15.74
CA ALA A 188 37.72 0.49 16.17
C ALA A 188 38.90 -0.12 15.39
N GLY A 189 38.97 0.12 14.07
CA GLY A 189 40.08 -0.30 13.21
C GLY A 189 41.41 0.38 13.57
N LEU A 190 41.37 1.68 13.88
CA LEU A 190 42.54 2.44 14.38
C LEU A 190 43.04 1.90 15.74
N ARG A 191 42.13 1.52 16.65
CA ARG A 191 42.49 0.91 17.94
C ARG A 191 43.05 -0.50 17.81
N GLN A 192 42.59 -1.29 16.85
CA GLN A 192 43.17 -2.62 16.59
C GLN A 192 44.55 -2.53 15.93
N GLY A 193 44.75 -1.63 14.96
CA GLY A 193 46.06 -1.39 14.33
C GLY A 193 47.13 -0.85 15.28
N ALA A 194 46.74 -0.07 16.29
CA ALA A 194 47.65 0.41 17.34
C ALA A 194 48.12 -0.71 18.29
N LYS A 195 47.30 -1.75 18.53
CA LYS A 195 47.69 -2.90 19.36
C LYS A 195 48.59 -3.90 18.64
N THR A 196 48.57 -3.94 17.30
CA THR A 196 49.38 -4.90 16.52
C THR A 196 50.81 -4.42 16.27
N LYS A 197 51.09 -3.11 16.31
CA LYS A 197 52.44 -2.56 16.06
C LYS A 197 53.38 -2.60 17.28
N PHE A 198 52.90 -2.85 18.49
CA PHE A 198 53.74 -2.90 19.70
C PHE A 198 54.31 -4.29 20.04
N ARG A 199 54.16 -5.30 19.16
CA ARG A 199 54.56 -6.70 19.44
C ARG A 199 55.73 -7.22 18.59
N LYS A 200 56.54 -6.34 18.01
CA LYS A 200 57.77 -6.71 17.28
C LYS A 200 58.92 -5.75 17.60
N THR A 201 59.52 -5.92 18.76
CA THR A 201 60.95 -5.62 19.01
C THR A 201 61.39 -6.53 20.15
N SER A 202 61.98 -7.66 19.78
CA SER A 202 62.81 -8.52 20.62
C SER A 202 63.96 -8.97 19.75
#